data_AF-K2C8W0-F1
#
_entry.id   AF-K2C8W0-F1
#
_cell.length_a   1.000
_cell.length_b   1.000
_cell.length_c   1.000
_cell.angle_alpha   90.00
_cell.angle_beta   90.00
_cell.angle_gamma   90.00
#
_symmetry.space_group_name_H-M   'P 1'
#
loop_
_entity.id
_entity.type
_entity.pdbx_description
1 polymer ?
#
loop_
_entity_poly.entity_id
_entity_poly.type
_entity_poly.pdbx_seq_one_letter_code
_entity_poly.pdbx_strand_id
1 'polypeptide(L)'
;MQNEAIAIDKKFNLFDSIKKKLADNPNIHCVLIDEAQFLTKAQIEQLSNVCDFLQLPVLTYGIRSDFRGEPFEGSSYLLAWADNIIELKTICHCGKKATMNLRVNEKGEVVTAGEQIEIGGNEKYVATCRKHFRLRQTGKK
;
A
#
# COMPACT_ATOMS: atom_id res chain seq x y z
N MET A 1 -7.65 -17.47 14.02
CA MET A 1 -7.20 -16.08 14.29
C MET A 1 -8.09 -15.13 13.50
N GLN A 2 -9.18 -14.65 14.09
CA GLN A 2 -9.91 -13.50 13.58
C GLN A 2 -9.83 -12.44 14.67
N ASN A 3 -8.97 -11.44 14.47
CA ASN A 3 -9.00 -10.22 15.26
C ASN A 3 -9.59 -9.13 14.37
N GLU A 4 -10.41 -8.26 14.96
CA GLU A 4 -10.96 -7.10 14.26
C GLU A 4 -9.82 -6.16 13.81
N ALA A 5 -9.88 -5.70 12.56
CA ALA A 5 -8.96 -4.71 12.04
C ALA A 5 -9.28 -3.33 12.63
N ILE A 6 -8.23 -2.57 12.94
CA ILE A 6 -8.37 -1.20 13.47
C ILE A 6 -8.15 -0.23 12.32
N ALA A 7 -9.15 0.60 12.05
CA ALA A 7 -9.02 1.68 11.07
C ALA A 7 -8.03 2.74 11.60
N ILE A 8 -7.07 3.11 10.75
CA ILE A 8 -6.02 4.09 11.07
C ILE A 8 -6.35 5.37 10.30
N ASP A 9 -6.57 6.47 11.01
CA ASP A 9 -6.62 7.80 10.42
C ASP A 9 -5.24 8.48 10.49
N LYS A 10 -5.11 9.68 9.91
CA LYS A 10 -3.83 10.42 9.88
C LYS A 10 -3.33 10.89 11.25
N LYS A 11 -4.20 10.92 12.28
CA LYS A 11 -3.87 11.37 13.64
C LYS A 11 -3.62 10.19 14.59
N PHE A 12 -3.94 8.98 14.16
CA PHE A 12 -3.73 7.77 14.94
C PHE A 12 -2.25 7.57 15.24
N ASN A 13 -1.92 7.51 16.52
CA ASN A 13 -0.56 7.24 17.00
C ASN A 13 -0.34 5.73 17.08
N LEU A 14 0.38 5.20 16.10
CA LEU A 14 0.64 3.77 15.96
C LEU A 14 1.51 3.24 17.10
N PHE A 15 2.58 3.97 17.44
CA PHE A 15 3.53 3.54 18.45
C PHE A 15 2.87 3.37 19.82
N ASP A 16 2.14 4.39 20.31
CA ASP A 16 1.50 4.33 21.63
C ASP A 16 0.38 3.29 21.67
N SER A 17 -0.39 3.15 20.58
CA SER A 17 -1.45 2.16 20.49
C SER A 17 -0.92 0.73 20.53
N ILE A 18 0.13 0.44 19.74
CA ILE A 18 0.78 -0.87 19.69
C ILE A 18 1.45 -1.17 21.03
N LYS A 19 2.17 -0.21 21.62
CA LYS A 19 2.80 -0.34 22.94
C LYS A 19 1.80 -0.70 24.01
N LYS A 20 0.63 -0.03 24.04
CA LYS A 20 -0.44 -0.33 24.99
C LYS A 20 -0.98 -1.75 24.78
N LYS A 21 -1.30 -2.14 23.54
CA LYS A 21 -1.80 -3.49 23.24
C LYS A 21 -0.80 -4.59 23.58
N LEU A 22 0.49 -4.34 23.37
CA LEU A 22 1.56 -5.28 23.72
C LEU A 22 1.68 -5.44 25.24
N ALA A 23 1.51 -4.35 26.01
CA ALA A 23 1.47 -4.40 27.47
C ALA A 23 0.25 -5.17 28.00
N ASP A 24 -0.93 -4.98 27.38
CA ASP A 24 -2.17 -5.68 27.74
C ASP A 24 -2.15 -7.17 27.33
N ASN A 25 -1.42 -7.51 26.25
CA ASN A 25 -1.28 -8.87 25.76
C ASN A 25 0.14 -9.15 25.24
N PRO A 26 1.03 -9.73 26.07
CA PRO A 26 2.41 -10.00 25.70
C PRO A 26 2.57 -11.14 24.66
N ASN A 27 1.49 -11.83 24.28
CA ASN A 27 1.52 -12.86 23.23
C ASN A 27 1.39 -12.27 21.80
N ILE A 28 1.38 -10.95 21.66
CA ILE A 28 1.46 -10.31 20.34
C ILE A 28 2.90 -10.41 19.86
N HIS A 29 3.11 -11.15 18.77
CA HIS A 29 4.44 -11.38 18.20
C HIS A 29 4.69 -10.63 16.90
N CYS A 30 3.68 -9.96 16.34
CA CYS A 30 3.77 -9.27 15.06
C CYS A 30 2.64 -8.26 14.89
N VAL A 31 2.91 -7.17 14.17
CA VAL A 31 1.90 -6.21 13.70
C VAL A 31 1.75 -6.36 12.19
N LEU A 32 0.52 -6.50 11.72
CA LEU A 32 0.17 -6.49 10.30
C LEU A 32 -0.53 -5.18 9.97
N ILE A 33 -0.02 -4.47 8.97
CA ILE A 33 -0.65 -3.25 8.44
C ILE A 33 -0.99 -3.50 6.98
N ASP A 34 -2.27 -3.38 6.64
CA ASP A 34 -2.74 -3.42 5.27
C ASP A 34 -2.92 -2.00 4.72
N GLU A 35 -2.85 -1.85 3.39
CA GLU A 35 -2.97 -0.58 2.68
C GLU A 35 -2.02 0.52 3.21
N ALA A 36 -0.80 0.12 3.58
CA ALA A 36 0.19 0.96 4.24
C ALA A 36 0.65 2.17 3.40
N GLN A 37 0.34 2.18 2.10
CA GLN A 37 0.58 3.34 1.24
C GLN A 37 -0.17 4.60 1.72
N PHE A 38 -1.27 4.45 2.46
CA PHE A 38 -2.05 5.58 2.98
C PHE A 38 -1.49 6.18 4.27
N LEU A 39 -0.47 5.57 4.87
CA LEU A 39 0.20 6.10 6.04
C LEU A 39 1.00 7.36 5.70
N THR A 40 1.09 8.26 6.68
CA THR A 40 1.94 9.46 6.61
C THR A 40 3.39 9.11 6.95
N LYS A 41 4.34 9.99 6.61
CA LYS A 41 5.75 9.88 7.05
C LYS A 41 5.88 9.60 8.55
N ALA A 42 5.16 10.37 9.37
CA ALA A 42 5.23 10.27 10.83
C ALA A 42 4.73 8.90 11.31
N GLN A 43 3.74 8.33 10.65
CA GLN A 43 3.27 6.98 10.94
C GLN A 43 4.27 5.92 10.51
N ILE A 44 4.96 6.08 9.38
CA ILE A 44 6.05 5.17 9.00
C ILE A 44 7.19 5.23 10.02
N GLU A 45 7.58 6.43 10.49
CA GLU A 45 8.57 6.60 11.56
C GLU A 45 8.15 5.91 12.87
N GLN A 46 6.87 6.02 13.24
CA GLN A 46 6.32 5.30 14.39
C GLN A 46 6.42 3.78 14.23
N LEU A 47 6.23 3.24 13.03
CA LEU A 47 6.40 1.80 12.78
C LEU A 47 7.87 1.38 12.90
N SER A 48 8.82 2.18 12.42
CA SER A 48 10.25 1.94 12.66
C SER A 48 10.56 1.91 14.16
N ASN A 49 10.02 2.87 14.92
CA ASN A 49 10.18 2.89 16.37
C ASN A 49 9.59 1.65 17.06
N VAL A 50 8.50 1.06 16.54
CA VAL A 50 7.96 -0.21 17.06
C VAL A 50 8.97 -1.34 16.88
N CYS A 51 9.57 -1.46 15.69
CA CYS A 51 10.62 -2.46 15.45
C CYS A 51 11.82 -2.24 16.38
N ASP A 52 12.31 -1.01 16.49
CA ASP A 52 13.55 -0.70 17.20
C ASP A 52 13.41 -0.77 18.72
N PHE A 53 12.36 -0.17 19.28
CA PHE A 53 12.22 0.01 20.73
C PHE A 53 11.32 -1.04 21.39
N LEU A 54 10.37 -1.61 20.66
CA LEU A 54 9.51 -2.68 21.19
C LEU A 54 9.95 -4.07 20.73
N GLN A 55 10.94 -4.16 19.82
CA GLN A 55 11.44 -5.43 19.26
C GLN A 55 10.31 -6.29 18.67
N LEU A 56 9.29 -5.64 18.12
CA LEU A 56 8.10 -6.27 17.57
C LEU A 56 8.11 -6.10 16.05
N PRO A 57 8.16 -7.19 15.26
CA PRO A 57 8.20 -7.08 13.81
C PRO A 57 6.89 -6.50 13.25
N VAL A 58 7.02 -5.59 12.29
CA VAL A 58 5.92 -4.97 11.57
C VAL A 58 5.96 -5.41 10.11
N LEU A 59 4.89 -6.02 9.62
CA LEU A 59 4.73 -6.38 8.21
C LEU A 59 3.68 -5.46 7.57
N THR A 60 4.11 -4.70 6.58
CA THR A 60 3.25 -3.78 5.83
C THR A 60 2.95 -4.30 4.44
N TYR A 61 1.69 -4.22 4.03
CA TYR A 61 1.23 -4.51 2.66
C TYR A 61 0.72 -3.22 2.02
N GLY A 62 1.02 -3.03 0.73
CA GLY A 62 0.55 -1.86 0.02
C GLY A 62 1.07 -1.73 -1.41
N ILE A 63 0.51 -0.78 -2.14
CA ILE A 63 0.90 -0.45 -3.52
C ILE A 63 1.88 0.73 -3.56
N ARG A 64 2.81 0.72 -4.52
CA ARG A 64 3.85 1.75 -4.61
C ARG A 64 3.34 3.08 -5.15
N SER A 65 2.46 3.04 -6.15
CA SER A 65 2.05 4.21 -6.91
C SER A 65 0.56 4.18 -7.23
N ASP A 66 0.00 5.37 -7.40
CA ASP A 66 -1.38 5.59 -7.81
C ASP A 66 -1.59 5.29 -9.31
N PHE A 67 -2.81 5.56 -9.80
CA PHE A 67 -3.16 5.34 -11.21
C PHE A 67 -2.52 6.32 -12.19
N ARG A 68 -1.94 7.42 -11.68
CA ARG A 68 -1.16 8.39 -12.46
C ARG A 68 0.32 8.00 -12.49
N GLY A 69 0.72 7.02 -11.69
CA GLY A 69 2.09 6.55 -11.56
C GLY A 69 2.89 7.35 -10.53
N GLU A 70 2.24 8.21 -9.76
CA GLU A 70 2.87 8.97 -8.68
C GLU A 70 2.96 8.10 -7.44
N PRO A 71 4.10 8.15 -6.70
CA PRO A 71 4.25 7.35 -5.50
C PRO A 71 3.32 7.85 -4.40
N PHE A 72 2.85 6.91 -3.57
CA PHE A 72 2.19 7.27 -2.32
C PHE A 72 3.22 7.65 -1.25
N GLU A 73 2.87 8.59 -0.37
CA GLU A 73 3.76 9.05 0.70
C GLU A 73 4.26 7.90 1.57
N GLY A 74 3.35 7.09 2.13
CA GLY A 74 3.71 5.94 2.96
C GLY A 74 4.62 4.97 2.23
N SER A 75 4.32 4.70 0.96
CA SER A 75 5.14 3.82 0.12
C SER A 75 6.54 4.38 -0.16
N SER A 76 6.68 5.69 -0.37
CA SER A 76 7.98 6.34 -0.54
C SER A 76 8.88 6.13 0.68
N TYR A 77 8.34 6.30 1.89
CA TYR A 77 9.12 6.12 3.11
C TYR A 77 9.35 4.65 3.45
N LEU A 78 8.38 3.76 3.22
CA LEU A 78 8.57 2.32 3.37
C LEU A 78 9.67 1.80 2.45
N LEU A 79 9.72 2.27 1.20
CA LEU A 79 10.80 1.90 0.27
C LEU A 79 12.18 2.41 0.73
N ALA A 80 12.24 3.47 1.52
CA ALA A 80 13.48 4.06 2.00
C ALA A 80 13.96 3.45 3.33
N TRP A 81 13.03 3.07 4.22
CA TRP A 81 13.33 2.74 5.62
C TRP A 81 13.06 1.30 6.01
N ALA A 82 12.29 0.52 5.24
CA ALA A 82 12.02 -0.87 5.60
C ALA A 82 13.28 -1.74 5.47
N ASP A 83 13.54 -2.57 6.48
CA ASP A 83 14.67 -3.51 6.48
C ASP A 83 14.59 -4.52 5.32
N ASN A 84 13.37 -4.91 4.97
CA ASN A 84 13.09 -5.91 3.95
C ASN A 84 11.97 -5.43 3.02
N ILE A 85 12.20 -5.53 1.71
CA ILE A 85 11.22 -5.16 0.69
C ILE A 85 11.01 -6.37 -0.23
N ILE A 86 9.81 -6.95 -0.17
CA ILE A 86 9.40 -8.03 -1.05
C ILE A 86 8.46 -7.46 -2.11
N GLU A 87 8.86 -7.58 -3.38
CA GLU A 87 7.99 -7.21 -4.50
C GLU A 87 7.10 -8.38 -4.89
N LEU A 88 5.80 -8.26 -4.64
CA LEU A 88 4.80 -9.16 -5.21
C LEU A 88 4.59 -8.82 -6.70
N LYS A 89 4.85 -9.79 -7.58
CA LYS A 89 4.83 -9.58 -9.02
C LYS A 89 3.51 -10.02 -9.61
N THR A 90 2.86 -9.12 -10.34
CA THR A 90 1.83 -9.45 -11.32
C THR A 90 2.41 -9.39 -12.73
N ILE A 91 1.69 -9.93 -13.71
CA ILE A 91 2.15 -10.02 -15.10
C ILE A 91 1.28 -9.10 -15.97
N CYS A 92 1.93 -8.23 -16.72
CA CYS A 92 1.27 -7.43 -17.75
C CYS A 92 0.85 -8.34 -18.91
N HIS A 93 -0.18 -7.98 -19.66
CA HIS A 93 -0.66 -8.73 -20.83
C HIS A 93 0.42 -9.02 -21.89
N CYS A 94 1.56 -8.34 -21.87
CA CYS A 94 2.70 -8.62 -22.75
C CYS A 94 3.74 -9.59 -22.17
N GLY A 95 3.45 -10.23 -21.03
CA GLY A 95 4.35 -11.15 -20.34
C GLY A 95 5.42 -10.48 -19.47
N LYS A 96 5.60 -9.15 -19.53
CA LYS A 96 6.54 -8.42 -18.66
C LYS A 96 5.96 -8.21 -17.26
N LYS A 97 6.83 -8.06 -16.26
CA LYS A 97 6.45 -7.66 -14.90
C LYS A 97 5.56 -6.41 -14.94
N ALA A 98 4.39 -6.49 -14.32
CA ALA A 98 3.53 -5.34 -14.10
C ALA A 98 3.96 -4.61 -12.83
N THR A 99 4.06 -3.28 -12.94
CA THR A 99 4.55 -2.40 -11.86
C THR A 99 3.72 -1.13 -11.75
N MET A 100 2.67 -0.98 -12.56
CA MET A 100 1.83 0.21 -12.68
C MET A 100 0.37 -0.20 -12.72
N ASN A 101 -0.52 0.69 -12.28
CA ASN A 101 -1.96 0.43 -12.23
C ASN A 101 -2.68 1.42 -13.15
N LEU A 102 -3.32 0.96 -14.22
CA LEU A 102 -4.22 1.80 -15.01
C LEU A 102 -5.60 1.78 -14.38
N ARG A 103 -6.23 2.95 -14.23
CA ARG A 103 -7.64 3.07 -13.87
C ARG A 103 -8.48 3.09 -15.14
N VAL A 104 -9.53 2.27 -15.19
CA VAL A 104 -10.45 2.19 -16.34
C VAL A 104 -11.88 2.40 -15.89
N ASN A 105 -12.63 3.18 -16.67
CA ASN A 105 -14.06 3.39 -16.45
C ASN A 105 -14.87 2.15 -16.89
N GLU A 106 -16.20 2.19 -16.69
CA GLU A 106 -17.11 1.11 -17.09
C GLU A 106 -17.05 0.79 -18.59
N LYS A 107 -16.74 1.78 -19.42
CA LYS A 107 -16.59 1.64 -20.88
C LYS A 107 -15.23 1.04 -21.29
N GLY A 108 -14.33 0.80 -20.33
CA GLY A 108 -12.99 0.25 -20.57
C GLY A 108 -11.95 1.28 -21.00
N GLU A 109 -12.29 2.57 -20.97
CA GLU A 109 -11.40 3.67 -21.34
C GLU A 109 -10.49 4.03 -20.17
N VAL A 110 -9.24 4.38 -20.46
CA VAL A 110 -8.26 4.76 -19.43
C VAL A 110 -8.60 6.14 -18.87
N VAL A 111 -8.82 6.19 -17.56
CA VAL A 111 -9.08 7.42 -16.80
C VAL A 111 -7.74 8.05 -16.42
N THR A 112 -7.59 9.36 -16.66
CA THR A 112 -6.33 10.09 -16.44
C THR A 112 -6.48 11.33 -15.56
N ALA A 113 -7.70 11.69 -15.20
CA ALA A 113 -8.04 12.76 -14.29
C ALA A 113 -9.05 12.22 -13.26
N GLY A 114 -9.02 12.77 -12.04
CA GLY A 114 -9.84 12.31 -10.92
C GLY A 114 -9.05 12.30 -9.61
N GLU A 115 -9.77 12.10 -8.51
CA GLU A 115 -9.17 11.97 -7.18
C GLU A 115 -8.27 10.73 -7.11
N GLN A 116 -7.11 10.87 -6.43
CA GLN A 116 -6.11 9.81 -6.27
C GLN A 116 -6.68 8.59 -5.54
N ILE A 117 -7.69 8.80 -4.69
CA ILE A 117 -8.31 7.79 -3.83
C ILE A 117 -9.81 7.80 -4.12
N GLU A 118 -10.31 6.75 -4.74
CA GLU A 118 -11.75 6.50 -4.83
C GLU A 118 -11.99 5.04 -4.50
N ILE A 119 -12.54 4.82 -3.30
CA ILE A 119 -12.92 3.50 -2.81
C ILE A 119 -14.41 3.35 -3.11
N GLY A 120 -14.76 2.40 -4.00
CA GLY A 120 -16.16 2.03 -4.24
C GLY A 120 -16.83 2.55 -5.52
N GLY A 121 -16.07 2.96 -6.55
CA GLY A 121 -16.61 3.18 -7.91
C GLY A 121 -16.68 1.88 -8.73
N ASN A 122 -17.51 1.84 -9.79
CA ASN A 122 -17.57 0.73 -10.76
C ASN A 122 -16.31 0.61 -11.66
N GLU A 123 -15.28 1.39 -11.34
CA GLU A 123 -14.04 1.45 -12.07
C GLU A 123 -13.14 0.28 -11.72
N LYS A 124 -12.32 -0.13 -12.67
CA LYS A 124 -11.42 -1.27 -12.52
C LYS A 124 -9.97 -0.83 -12.60
N TYR A 125 -9.11 -1.52 -11.89
CA TYR A 125 -7.66 -1.34 -12.00
C TYR A 125 -7.06 -2.47 -12.84
N VAL A 126 -6.20 -2.10 -13.79
CA VAL A 126 -5.49 -3.04 -14.66
C VAL A 126 -3.99 -2.91 -14.42
N ALA A 127 -3.38 -3.97 -13.90
CA ALA A 127 -1.95 -4.02 -13.69
C ALA A 127 -1.19 -4.10 -15.03
N THR A 128 -0.25 -3.19 -15.25
CA THR A 128 0.52 -3.10 -16.49
C THR A 128 2.00 -2.86 -16.24
N CYS A 129 2.84 -3.17 -17.23
CA CYS A 129 4.24 -2.74 -17.23
C CYS A 129 4.31 -1.23 -17.55
N ARG A 130 5.42 -0.58 -17.17
CA ARG A 130 5.65 0.85 -17.42
C ARG A 130 5.42 1.29 -18.88
N LYS A 131 5.74 0.43 -19.86
CA LYS A 131 5.52 0.73 -21.29
C LYS A 131 4.04 0.84 -21.61
N HIS A 132 3.24 -0.16 -21.24
CA HIS A 132 1.81 -0.17 -21.53
C HIS A 132 1.01 0.81 -20.67
N PHE A 133 1.51 1.12 -19.47
CA PHE A 133 1.02 2.25 -18.69
C PHE A 133 1.17 3.57 -19.46
N ARG A 134 2.37 3.89 -19.96
CA ARG A 134 2.63 5.11 -20.75
C ARG A 134 1.82 5.18 -22.04
N LEU A 135 1.61 4.04 -22.70
CA LEU A 135 0.81 3.93 -23.93
C LEU A 135 -0.70 3.87 -23.65
N ARG A 136 -1.13 3.81 -22.38
CA ARG A 136 -2.53 3.66 -21.96
C ARG A 136 -3.20 2.43 -22.57
N GLN A 137 -2.46 1.33 -22.65
CA GLN A 137 -2.91 0.06 -23.22
C GLN A 137 -3.26 -0.93 -22.12
N THR A 138 -4.50 -1.39 -22.11
CA THR A 138 -5.02 -2.33 -21.11
C THR A 138 -4.87 -3.79 -21.53
N GLY A 139 -4.61 -4.06 -22.81
CA GLY A 139 -4.49 -5.42 -23.37
C GLY A 139 -5.82 -6.11 -23.61
N LYS A 140 -6.95 -5.42 -23.43
CA LYS A 140 -8.27 -5.88 -23.88
C LYS A 140 -8.42 -5.53 -25.36
N LYS A 141 -8.88 -6.50 -26.17
CA LYS A 141 -9.38 -6.27 -27.53
C LYS A 141 -10.74 -5.61 -27.47
#